data_AF-A0A372E548-F1
#
_entry.id   AF-A0A372E548-F1
#
_cell.length_a   1.000
_cell.length_b   1.000
_cell.length_c   1.000
_cell.angle_alpha   90.00
_cell.angle_beta   90.00
_cell.angle_gamma   90.00
#
_symmetry.space_group_name_H-M   'P 1'
#
loop_
_entity.id
_entity.type
_entity.pdbx_description
1 polymer ?
#
loop_
_entity_poly.entity_id
_entity_poly.type
_entity_poly.pdbx_seq_one_letter_code
_entity_poly.pdbx_strand_id
1 'polypeptide(L)'
;MKKTLLLLSAAAAFTLGSCSENKPLETTTTTTDTTMTTTTTAGSMDYSPEAVNSRADRMAADMATSMQLDEPTRTRVRDIYVTRGQRMAELNQKYMTDTMGMAAARRDVYANTDTEMKTVFTNPTQYSSYERSRSNYYDDRYMDNTSMSSSDNTSTGSSSADMSSSDMEKMKMKGDDGSKMKIKADGDVKIKDAEGNKAKMDGDDGTMKVKPEEGDKTVIK
;
A
#
# COMPACT_ATOMS: atom_id res chain seq x y z
N MET A 1 26.40 44.49 -45.15
CA MET A 1 26.02 44.54 -46.58
C MET A 1 25.13 43.34 -46.89
N LYS A 2 24.29 43.42 -47.92
CA LYS A 2 23.37 42.34 -48.34
C LYS A 2 24.13 41.29 -49.16
N LYS A 3 23.79 39.99 -49.04
CA LYS A 3 23.63 39.07 -50.18
C LYS A 3 23.02 37.71 -49.76
N THR A 4 22.13 37.24 -50.62
CA THR A 4 21.26 36.07 -50.54
C THR A 4 21.89 34.81 -51.15
N LEU A 5 21.40 33.62 -50.77
CA LEU A 5 21.10 32.40 -51.57
C LEU A 5 20.85 31.25 -50.55
N LEU A 6 19.69 30.58 -50.34
CA LEU A 6 18.54 30.08 -51.13
C LEU A 6 18.66 28.55 -51.43
N LEU A 7 17.63 27.78 -50.98
CA LEU A 7 17.25 26.39 -51.29
C LEU A 7 18.05 25.19 -50.70
N LEU A 8 17.37 24.39 -49.85
CA LEU A 8 17.01 23.01 -50.20
C LEU A 8 15.78 22.54 -49.38
N SER A 9 14.84 21.83 -50.03
CA SER A 9 13.58 21.36 -49.45
C SER A 9 13.67 19.94 -48.91
N ALA A 10 12.93 19.64 -47.84
CA ALA A 10 12.45 18.29 -47.52
C ALA A 10 11.07 18.38 -46.86
N ALA A 11 10.09 17.63 -47.37
CA ALA A 11 8.69 17.71 -46.94
C ALA A 11 8.31 16.52 -46.06
N ALA A 12 7.41 16.77 -45.10
CA ALA A 12 6.64 15.73 -44.42
C ALA A 12 5.24 16.29 -44.13
N ALA A 13 4.30 16.07 -45.07
CA ALA A 13 2.90 16.38 -44.86
C ALA A 13 2.21 15.16 -44.21
N PHE A 14 1.70 15.33 -42.99
CA PHE A 14 0.83 14.32 -42.37
C PHE A 14 -0.57 14.41 -42.98
N THR A 15 -0.90 13.46 -43.86
CA THR A 15 -2.26 13.30 -44.40
C THR A 15 -3.10 12.42 -43.48
N LEU A 16 -4.24 12.94 -43.02
CA LEU A 16 -5.29 12.20 -42.31
C LEU A 16 -6.43 11.84 -43.28
N GLY A 17 -7.11 10.71 -43.03
CA GLY A 17 -8.21 10.17 -43.85
C GLY A 17 -7.74 9.11 -44.85
N SER A 18 -8.52 8.07 -45.19
CA SER A 18 -9.93 7.79 -44.89
C SER A 18 -10.21 6.28 -44.89
N CYS A 19 -11.29 5.85 -44.21
CA CYS A 19 -11.99 4.57 -44.49
C CYS A 19 -12.51 4.59 -45.96
N SER A 20 -12.73 3.50 -46.71
CA SER A 20 -12.80 2.05 -46.43
C SER A 20 -12.18 1.27 -47.65
N GLU A 21 -12.41 -0.01 -48.00
CA GLU A 21 -13.30 -1.09 -47.52
C GLU A 21 -12.86 -2.51 -47.95
N ASN A 22 -13.48 -3.53 -47.33
CA ASN A 22 -13.69 -4.92 -47.75
C ASN A 22 -12.72 -5.63 -48.73
N LYS A 23 -11.99 -6.61 -48.18
CA LYS A 23 -12.26 -8.02 -48.48
C LYS A 23 -12.01 -8.89 -47.24
N PRO A 24 -12.90 -9.82 -46.86
CA PRO A 24 -12.74 -10.59 -45.62
C PRO A 24 -11.70 -11.69 -45.78
N LEU A 25 -10.84 -11.83 -44.77
CA LEU A 25 -10.11 -13.07 -44.51
C LEU A 25 -10.63 -13.64 -43.19
N GLU A 26 -11.38 -14.74 -43.31
CA GLU A 26 -11.87 -15.57 -42.21
C GLU A 26 -10.69 -15.97 -41.30
N THR A 27 -10.47 -15.21 -40.23
CA THR A 27 -9.59 -15.62 -39.15
C THR A 27 -10.48 -16.10 -38.02
N THR A 28 -10.61 -17.42 -37.91
CA THR A 28 -11.29 -18.06 -36.78
C THR A 28 -10.59 -17.66 -35.49
N THR A 29 -11.14 -16.66 -34.80
CA THR A 29 -10.78 -16.39 -33.41
C THR A 29 -11.24 -17.60 -32.60
N THR A 30 -10.32 -18.51 -32.31
CA THR A 30 -10.52 -19.52 -31.28
C THR A 30 -10.68 -18.76 -29.96
N THR A 31 -11.93 -18.50 -29.58
CA THR A 31 -12.31 -18.18 -28.21
C THR A 31 -11.91 -19.39 -27.37
N THR A 32 -10.68 -19.37 -26.86
CA THR A 32 -10.29 -20.30 -25.81
C THR A 32 -10.98 -19.82 -24.55
N ASP A 33 -12.23 -20.27 -24.35
CA ASP A 33 -12.93 -20.27 -23.07
C ASP A 33 -12.12 -21.10 -22.08
N THR A 34 -11.02 -20.51 -21.61
CA THR A 34 -10.28 -21.02 -20.47
C THR A 34 -11.05 -20.55 -19.26
N THR A 35 -12.10 -21.30 -18.93
CA THR A 35 -12.73 -21.27 -17.60
C THR A 35 -11.67 -21.71 -16.60
N MET A 36 -10.79 -20.79 -16.22
CA MET A 36 -9.88 -20.93 -15.11
C MET A 36 -10.72 -20.88 -13.84
N THR A 37 -11.23 -22.04 -13.43
CA THR A 37 -11.74 -22.27 -12.08
C THR A 37 -10.57 -22.17 -11.11
N THR A 38 -10.14 -20.93 -10.86
CA THR A 38 -9.03 -20.61 -9.99
C THR A 38 -9.52 -20.74 -8.55
N THR A 39 -9.36 -21.93 -7.97
CA THR A 39 -9.63 -22.16 -6.54
C THR A 39 -8.54 -21.48 -5.71
N THR A 40 -8.59 -20.15 -5.64
CA THR A 40 -7.62 -19.32 -4.93
C THR A 40 -7.98 -19.24 -3.44
N THR A 41 -7.59 -20.25 -2.66
CA THR A 41 -7.69 -20.20 -1.19
C THR A 41 -6.49 -19.48 -0.58
N ALA A 42 -6.46 -18.16 -0.74
CA ALA A 42 -5.70 -17.20 0.07
C ALA A 42 -6.27 -15.80 -0.23
N GLY A 43 -6.42 -14.94 0.78
CA GLY A 43 -7.17 -13.67 0.65
C GLY A 43 -6.67 -12.76 -0.48
N SER A 44 -7.40 -12.74 -1.58
CA SER A 44 -7.11 -11.89 -2.76
C SER A 44 -7.36 -10.43 -2.42
N MET A 45 -6.30 -9.63 -2.32
CA MET A 45 -6.41 -8.17 -2.20
C MET A 45 -6.96 -7.61 -3.51
N ASP A 46 -8.13 -6.95 -3.49
CA ASP A 46 -8.69 -6.37 -4.71
C ASP A 46 -8.01 -5.03 -5.07
N TYR A 47 -7.38 -5.04 -6.24
CA TYR A 47 -6.74 -3.90 -6.88
C TYR A 47 -7.35 -3.59 -8.26
N SER A 48 -8.63 -3.94 -8.46
CA SER A 48 -9.45 -3.38 -9.54
C SER A 48 -9.40 -1.84 -9.53
N PRO A 49 -9.49 -1.17 -10.70
CA PRO A 49 -9.51 0.30 -10.76
C PRO A 49 -10.59 0.93 -9.86
N GLU A 50 -11.74 0.28 -9.75
CA GLU A 50 -12.88 0.68 -8.92
C GLU A 50 -12.52 0.58 -7.43
N ALA A 51 -11.96 -0.55 -6.97
CA ALA A 51 -11.53 -0.72 -5.59
C ALA A 51 -10.39 0.24 -5.21
N VAL A 52 -9.46 0.51 -6.13
CA VAL A 52 -8.39 1.50 -5.94
C VAL A 52 -8.96 2.91 -5.75
N ASN A 53 -9.92 3.34 -6.58
CA ASN A 53 -10.56 4.66 -6.44
C ASN A 53 -11.35 4.75 -5.13
N SER A 54 -12.24 3.78 -4.85
CA SER A 54 -13.03 3.71 -3.61
C SER A 54 -12.16 3.76 -2.34
N ARG A 55 -11.05 3.03 -2.34
CA ARG A 55 -10.04 3.07 -1.27
C ARG A 55 -9.40 4.44 -1.16
N ALA A 56 -8.90 5.02 -2.25
CA ALA A 56 -8.29 6.35 -2.24
C ALA A 56 -9.25 7.45 -1.75
N ASP A 57 -10.54 7.37 -2.13
CA ASP A 57 -11.58 8.29 -1.67
C ASP A 57 -11.79 8.22 -0.15
N ARG A 58 -11.93 7.01 0.41
CA ARG A 58 -12.06 6.81 1.87
C ARG A 58 -10.85 7.32 2.63
N MET A 59 -9.65 7.02 2.14
CA MET A 59 -8.39 7.43 2.78
C MET A 59 -8.19 8.95 2.76
N ALA A 60 -8.49 9.59 1.64
CA ALA A 60 -8.42 11.05 1.53
C ALA A 60 -9.48 11.74 2.39
N ALA A 61 -10.69 11.16 2.53
CA ALA A 61 -11.74 11.69 3.39
C ALA A 61 -11.39 11.60 4.89
N ASP A 62 -10.89 10.46 5.36
CA ASP A 62 -10.44 10.27 6.75
C ASP A 62 -9.26 11.20 7.09
N MET A 63 -8.31 11.32 6.15
CA MET A 63 -7.20 12.25 6.28
C MET A 63 -7.64 13.72 6.30
N ALA A 64 -8.61 14.10 5.47
CA ALA A 64 -9.16 15.45 5.48
C ALA A 64 -9.90 15.77 6.79
N THR A 65 -10.61 14.80 7.36
CA THR A 65 -11.29 14.95 8.64
C THR A 65 -10.30 15.10 9.80
N SER A 66 -9.30 14.22 9.87
CA SER A 66 -8.32 14.18 10.97
C SER A 66 -7.32 15.33 10.97
N MET A 67 -6.88 15.81 9.79
CA MET A 67 -5.91 16.91 9.67
C MET A 67 -6.50 18.24 9.17
N GLN A 68 -7.83 18.31 9.07
CA GLN A 68 -8.58 19.50 8.62
C GLN A 68 -8.07 20.04 7.28
N LEU A 69 -7.92 19.15 6.29
CA LEU A 69 -7.44 19.51 4.96
C LEU A 69 -8.52 20.28 4.18
N ASP A 70 -8.10 21.29 3.43
CA ASP A 70 -8.94 21.95 2.45
C ASP A 70 -9.17 21.07 1.21
N GLU A 71 -10.25 21.36 0.48
CA GLU A 71 -10.72 20.59 -0.68
C GLU A 71 -9.64 20.37 -1.77
N PRO A 72 -8.84 21.38 -2.16
CA PRO A 72 -7.71 21.18 -3.08
C PRO A 72 -6.63 20.22 -2.56
N THR A 73 -6.28 20.30 -1.27
CA THR A 73 -5.27 19.43 -0.65
C THR A 73 -5.80 18.00 -0.52
N ARG A 74 -7.07 17.81 -0.13
CA ARG A 74 -7.73 16.50 -0.14
C ARG A 74 -7.70 15.86 -1.52
N THR A 75 -8.01 16.64 -2.57
CA THR A 75 -8.01 16.14 -3.95
C THR A 75 -6.61 15.63 -4.36
N ARG A 76 -5.55 16.38 -4.02
CA ARG A 76 -4.17 15.92 -4.29
C ARG A 76 -3.77 14.67 -3.49
N VAL A 77 -4.20 14.58 -2.22
CA VAL A 77 -4.00 13.38 -1.38
C VAL A 77 -4.68 12.15 -2.01
N ARG A 78 -5.93 12.31 -2.49
CA ARG A 78 -6.67 11.27 -3.22
C ARG A 78 -5.89 10.79 -4.44
N ASP A 79 -5.41 11.70 -5.29
CA ASP A 79 -4.70 11.36 -6.52
C ASP A 79 -3.38 10.60 -6.23
N ILE A 80 -2.69 10.93 -5.14
CA ILE A 80 -1.53 10.17 -4.66
C ILE A 80 -1.94 8.76 -4.23
N TYR A 81 -3.05 8.59 -3.51
CA TYR A 81 -3.52 7.25 -3.12
C TYR A 81 -4.03 6.40 -4.30
N VAL A 82 -4.65 7.01 -5.32
CA VAL A 82 -4.95 6.33 -6.58
C VAL A 82 -3.64 5.84 -7.24
N THR A 83 -2.64 6.71 -7.33
CA THR A 83 -1.32 6.38 -7.89
C THR A 83 -0.63 5.26 -7.09
N ARG A 84 -0.70 5.28 -5.75
CA ARG A 84 -0.19 4.20 -4.90
C ARG A 84 -0.90 2.88 -5.18
N GLY A 85 -2.24 2.89 -5.24
CA GLY A 85 -3.04 1.70 -5.50
C GLY A 85 -2.73 1.08 -6.87
N GLN A 86 -2.51 1.90 -7.90
CA GLN A 86 -2.06 1.45 -9.23
C GLN A 86 -0.69 0.77 -9.17
N ARG A 87 0.31 1.40 -8.52
CA ARG A 87 1.64 0.78 -8.31
C ARG A 87 1.54 -0.55 -7.57
N MET A 88 0.69 -0.65 -6.55
CA MET A 88 0.46 -1.91 -5.84
C MET A 88 -0.22 -2.98 -6.72
N ALA A 89 -1.12 -2.59 -7.63
CA ALA A 89 -1.71 -3.50 -8.61
C ALA A 89 -0.65 -4.09 -9.55
N GLU A 90 0.25 -3.25 -10.08
CA GLU A 90 1.41 -3.66 -10.88
C GLU A 90 2.35 -4.58 -10.11
N LEU A 91 2.65 -4.26 -8.84
CA LEU A 91 3.47 -5.11 -7.98
C LEU A 91 2.86 -6.50 -7.79
N ASN A 92 1.56 -6.59 -7.53
CA ASN A 92 0.91 -7.88 -7.33
C ASN A 92 0.94 -8.74 -8.61
N GLN A 93 0.75 -8.14 -9.79
CA GLN A 93 0.90 -8.84 -11.07
C GLN A 93 2.35 -9.28 -11.32
N LYS A 94 3.33 -8.42 -11.03
CA LYS A 94 4.75 -8.69 -11.24
C LYS A 94 5.31 -9.77 -10.31
N TYR A 95 4.83 -9.82 -9.07
CA TYR A 95 5.35 -10.67 -8.00
C TYR A 95 4.40 -11.81 -7.60
N MET A 96 3.48 -12.23 -8.49
CA MET A 96 2.54 -13.36 -8.22
C MET A 96 3.25 -14.66 -7.79
N THR A 97 4.51 -14.85 -8.20
CA THR A 97 5.32 -16.06 -7.92
C THR A 97 6.58 -15.80 -7.09
N ASP A 98 6.95 -14.54 -6.83
CA ASP A 98 8.12 -14.15 -6.00
C ASP A 98 7.67 -13.28 -4.83
N THR A 99 7.39 -13.93 -3.70
CA THR A 99 6.97 -13.28 -2.46
C THR A 99 8.10 -12.52 -1.78
N MET A 100 9.37 -12.82 -2.07
CA MET A 100 10.52 -12.23 -1.41
C MET A 100 10.86 -10.86 -2.01
N GLY A 101 10.80 -10.74 -3.33
CA GLY A 101 10.88 -9.44 -4.04
C GLY A 101 9.70 -8.52 -3.74
N MET A 102 8.49 -9.08 -3.57
CA MET A 102 7.27 -8.30 -3.29
C MET A 102 7.40 -7.42 -2.04
N ALA A 103 7.99 -7.95 -0.96
CA ALA A 103 8.07 -7.25 0.33
C ALA A 103 9.04 -6.05 0.30
N ALA A 104 10.08 -6.08 -0.55
CA ALA A 104 10.95 -4.94 -0.77
C ALA A 104 10.22 -3.88 -1.61
N ALA A 105 9.72 -4.26 -2.79
CA ALA A 105 9.07 -3.34 -3.72
C ALA A 105 7.83 -2.65 -3.11
N ARG A 106 7.07 -3.35 -2.24
CA ARG A 106 5.96 -2.76 -1.48
C ARG A 106 6.41 -1.63 -0.54
N ARG A 107 7.57 -1.77 0.12
CA ARG A 107 8.15 -0.72 0.96
C ARG A 107 8.56 0.49 0.13
N ASP A 108 9.15 0.26 -1.05
CA ASP A 108 9.52 1.33 -1.98
C ASP A 108 8.30 2.13 -2.44
N VAL A 109 7.18 1.47 -2.75
CA VAL A 109 5.92 2.15 -3.09
C VAL A 109 5.41 3.02 -1.93
N TYR A 110 5.46 2.54 -0.69
CA TYR A 110 5.09 3.37 0.47
C TYR A 110 6.04 4.55 0.68
N ALA A 111 7.36 4.36 0.54
CA ALA A 111 8.35 5.44 0.66
C ALA A 111 8.22 6.51 -0.44
N ASN A 112 7.91 6.09 -1.67
CA ASN A 112 7.60 7.00 -2.78
C ASN A 112 6.32 7.79 -2.50
N THR A 113 5.26 7.15 -1.99
CA THR A 113 4.05 7.86 -1.56
C THR A 113 4.33 8.84 -0.42
N ASP A 114 5.10 8.49 0.61
CA ASP A 114 5.47 9.43 1.67
C ASP A 114 6.20 10.67 1.12
N THR A 115 7.03 10.48 0.09
CA THR A 115 7.72 11.56 -0.63
C THR A 115 6.75 12.45 -1.41
N GLU A 116 5.77 11.86 -2.11
CA GLU A 116 4.72 12.58 -2.83
C GLU A 116 3.81 13.38 -1.87
N MET A 117 3.38 12.76 -0.78
CA MET A 117 2.52 13.36 0.25
C MET A 117 3.17 14.61 0.87
N LYS A 118 4.49 14.57 1.08
CA LYS A 118 5.26 15.72 1.57
C LYS A 118 5.15 16.97 0.68
N THR A 119 4.91 16.80 -0.63
CA THR A 119 4.74 17.93 -1.56
C THR A 119 3.36 18.57 -1.52
N VAL A 120 2.37 17.88 -0.94
CA VAL A 120 0.97 18.31 -0.91
C VAL A 120 0.64 19.14 0.32
N PHE A 121 1.24 18.84 1.47
CA PHE A 121 1.01 19.60 2.70
C PHE A 121 1.77 20.93 2.70
N THR A 122 1.02 22.02 2.62
CA THR A 122 1.56 23.40 2.66
C THR A 122 1.90 23.86 4.07
N ASN A 123 1.27 23.28 5.09
CA ASN A 123 1.57 23.54 6.50
C ASN A 123 2.53 22.47 7.05
N PRO A 124 3.72 22.84 7.60
CA PRO A 124 4.66 21.86 8.16
C PRO A 124 4.07 21.00 9.28
N THR A 125 3.08 21.47 10.04
CA THR A 125 2.45 20.66 11.09
C THR A 125 1.56 19.54 10.55
N GLN A 126 1.01 19.68 9.33
CA GLN A 126 0.21 18.64 8.69
C GLN A 126 1.08 17.45 8.29
N TYR A 127 2.26 17.67 7.70
CA TYR A 127 3.16 16.57 7.35
C TYR A 127 3.68 15.83 8.59
N SER A 128 4.04 16.52 9.68
CA SER A 128 4.43 15.84 10.93
C SER A 128 3.28 15.08 11.61
N SER A 129 2.03 15.50 11.37
CA SER A 129 0.83 14.75 11.83
C SER A 129 0.61 13.51 10.97
N TYR A 130 0.79 13.63 9.65
CA TYR A 130 0.79 12.51 8.70
C TYR A 130 1.88 11.48 9.04
N GLU A 131 3.13 11.88 9.28
CA GLU A 131 4.24 10.95 9.60
C GLU A 131 3.96 10.08 10.83
N ARG A 132 3.30 10.65 11.84
CA ARG A 132 2.88 9.94 13.07
C ARG A 132 1.70 8.99 12.84
N SER A 133 0.86 9.27 11.84
CA SER A 133 -0.37 8.53 11.57
C SER A 133 -0.34 7.70 10.27
N ARG A 134 0.76 7.71 9.49
CA ARG A 134 0.84 7.09 8.15
C ARG A 134 0.45 5.61 8.11
N SER A 135 0.72 4.85 9.18
CA SER A 135 0.33 3.44 9.31
C SER A 135 -1.18 3.23 9.47
N ASN A 136 -1.94 4.28 9.82
CA ASN A 136 -3.40 4.29 9.74
C ASN A 136 -3.88 4.39 8.29
N TYR A 137 -3.05 4.88 7.37
CA TYR A 137 -3.33 5.06 5.94
C TYR A 137 -2.54 4.06 5.06
N TYR A 138 -2.37 2.83 5.53
CA TYR A 138 -1.88 1.71 4.72
C TYR A 138 -3.04 0.99 4.05
N ASP A 139 -2.78 0.38 2.88
CA ASP A 139 -3.85 -0.17 2.03
C ASP A 139 -4.61 -1.32 2.70
N ASP A 140 -3.94 -2.08 3.56
CA ASP A 140 -4.49 -3.21 4.34
C ASP A 140 -5.69 -2.83 5.21
N ARG A 141 -5.71 -1.60 5.76
CA ARG A 141 -6.84 -1.09 6.55
C ARG A 141 -8.06 -0.64 5.73
N TYR A 142 -7.89 -0.45 4.42
CA TYR A 142 -8.93 0.02 3.50
C TYR A 142 -9.18 -0.96 2.33
N MET A 143 -8.69 -2.20 2.44
CA MET A 143 -9.15 -3.30 1.61
C MET A 143 -10.60 -3.62 1.97
N ASP A 144 -11.48 -3.71 0.97
CA ASP A 144 -12.87 -4.07 1.21
C ASP A 144 -12.97 -5.51 1.68
N ASN A 145 -13.19 -5.65 2.98
CA ASN A 145 -13.13 -6.92 3.67
C ASN A 145 -14.47 -7.66 3.60
N THR A 146 -15.02 -7.77 2.39
CA THR A 146 -16.23 -8.54 2.07
C THR A 146 -16.04 -10.03 2.41
N SER A 147 -14.81 -10.50 2.66
CA SER A 147 -14.51 -11.85 3.16
C SER A 147 -14.43 -12.00 4.69
N MET A 148 -14.39 -10.93 5.50
CA MET A 148 -14.54 -11.03 6.97
C MET A 148 -15.97 -10.81 7.48
N SER A 149 -16.95 -10.57 6.60
CA SER A 149 -18.38 -10.49 6.98
C SER A 149 -19.03 -11.84 7.28
N SER A 150 -18.24 -12.88 7.59
CA SER A 150 -18.69 -14.23 7.94
C SER A 150 -17.80 -14.86 9.02
N SER A 151 -17.84 -14.28 10.23
CA SER A 151 -17.40 -14.95 11.47
C SER A 151 -18.19 -14.47 12.69
N ASP A 152 -19.51 -14.36 12.53
CA ASP A 152 -20.42 -14.46 13.67
C ASP A 152 -20.34 -15.88 14.24
N ASN A 153 -19.47 -16.09 15.23
CA ASN A 153 -19.74 -16.84 16.47
C ASN A 153 -18.45 -17.11 17.28
N THR A 154 -18.00 -16.13 18.05
CA THR A 154 -17.63 -16.42 19.45
C THR A 154 -18.20 -15.34 20.35
N SER A 155 -19.29 -15.67 21.03
CA SER A 155 -19.88 -14.82 22.07
C SER A 155 -18.94 -14.73 23.27
N THR A 156 -18.18 -13.63 23.38
CA THR A 156 -17.44 -13.33 24.62
C THR A 156 -17.57 -11.86 25.00
N GLY A 157 -18.46 -11.60 25.95
CA GLY A 157 -18.34 -10.48 26.90
C GLY A 157 -18.43 -9.07 26.33
N SER A 158 -19.63 -8.48 26.44
CA SER A 158 -19.79 -7.02 26.45
C SER A 158 -18.82 -6.38 27.46
N SER A 159 -17.99 -5.46 26.97
CA SER A 159 -17.55 -4.32 27.77
C SER A 159 -17.43 -3.10 26.86
N SER A 160 -18.44 -2.23 26.94
CA SER A 160 -18.30 -0.83 26.51
C SER A 160 -17.16 -0.22 27.32
N ALA A 161 -16.04 0.06 26.64
CA ALA A 161 -14.90 0.76 27.23
C ALA A 161 -14.62 2.01 26.41
N ASP A 162 -14.92 3.16 27.02
CA ASP A 162 -14.50 4.49 26.59
C ASP A 162 -13.07 4.47 26.04
N MET A 163 -12.89 4.80 24.76
CA MET A 163 -11.59 5.00 24.14
C MET A 163 -11.04 6.38 24.55
N SER A 164 -10.76 6.54 25.84
CA SER A 164 -10.02 7.68 26.37
C SER A 164 -8.57 7.64 25.89
N SER A 165 -8.07 8.79 25.45
CA SER A 165 -6.80 8.98 24.72
C SER A 165 -5.55 8.87 25.62
N SER A 166 -5.44 7.83 26.45
CA SER A 166 -4.43 7.77 27.53
C SER A 166 -3.49 6.55 27.50
N ASP A 167 -3.84 5.46 26.83
CA ASP A 167 -3.13 4.16 26.95
C ASP A 167 -2.46 3.64 25.66
N MET A 168 -1.89 4.53 24.83
CA MET A 168 -0.94 4.11 23.76
C MET A 168 0.41 3.60 24.30
N GLU A 169 0.60 3.53 25.62
CA GLU A 169 1.94 3.40 26.19
C GLU A 169 2.59 2.02 25.95
N LYS A 170 1.79 0.95 25.91
CA LYS A 170 2.26 -0.46 25.86
C LYS A 170 1.25 -1.40 25.20
N MET A 171 1.25 -1.52 23.86
CA MET A 171 0.48 -2.59 23.20
C MET A 171 1.14 -3.95 23.42
N LYS A 172 0.37 -4.96 23.84
CA LYS A 172 0.84 -6.32 24.06
C LYS A 172 -0.13 -7.32 23.43
N MET A 173 0.37 -8.06 22.45
CA MET A 173 -0.36 -9.10 21.74
C MET A 173 0.22 -10.47 22.12
N LYS A 174 -0.63 -11.50 22.12
CA LYS A 174 -0.22 -12.89 22.27
C LYS A 174 -0.78 -13.65 21.07
N GLY A 175 0.07 -14.36 20.32
CA GLY A 175 -0.38 -15.24 19.26
C GLY A 175 -0.97 -16.54 19.82
N ASP A 176 -1.81 -17.18 19.03
CA ASP A 176 -2.41 -18.48 19.36
C ASP A 176 -1.36 -19.61 19.39
N ASP A 177 -0.27 -19.42 18.65
CA ASP A 177 0.98 -20.20 18.71
C ASP A 177 1.69 -20.13 20.09
N GLY A 178 1.31 -19.19 20.97
CA GLY A 178 1.93 -18.96 22.27
C GLY A 178 2.97 -17.83 22.28
N SER A 179 3.31 -17.28 21.11
CA SER A 179 4.20 -16.12 20.96
C SER A 179 3.63 -14.88 21.65
N LYS A 180 4.51 -13.92 21.97
CA LYS A 180 4.18 -12.67 22.67
C LYS A 180 4.91 -11.51 22.02
N MET A 181 4.16 -10.60 21.42
CA MET A 181 4.67 -9.33 20.93
C MET A 181 4.33 -8.22 21.93
N LYS A 182 5.28 -7.32 22.19
CA LYS A 182 5.07 -6.09 22.96
C LYS A 182 5.69 -4.93 22.21
N ILE A 183 4.84 -3.99 21.81
CA ILE A 183 5.22 -2.70 21.22
C ILE A 183 5.16 -1.68 22.37
N LYS A 184 6.20 -0.87 22.51
CA LYS A 184 6.26 0.26 23.46
C LYS A 184 6.01 1.59 22.75
N ALA A 185 5.65 2.62 23.51
CA ALA A 185 5.53 3.99 23.01
C ALA A 185 6.82 4.56 22.36
N ASP A 186 7.99 4.07 22.74
CA ASP A 186 9.30 4.43 22.15
C ASP A 186 9.60 3.66 20.84
N GLY A 187 8.62 2.96 20.26
CA GLY A 187 8.81 2.17 19.05
C GLY A 187 9.54 0.84 19.25
N ASP A 188 10.04 0.53 20.46
CA ASP A 188 10.63 -0.78 20.74
C ASP A 188 9.62 -1.90 20.50
N VAL A 189 9.99 -2.83 19.62
CA VAL A 189 9.25 -4.10 19.44
C VAL A 189 10.01 -5.21 20.14
N LYS A 190 9.38 -5.86 21.11
CA LYS A 190 9.88 -7.08 21.77
C LYS A 190 9.01 -8.25 21.37
N ILE A 191 9.60 -9.23 20.70
CA ILE A 191 8.98 -10.50 20.33
C ILE A 191 9.59 -11.59 21.22
N LYS A 192 8.75 -12.44 21.79
CA LYS A 192 9.14 -13.76 22.30
C LYS A 192 8.33 -14.80 21.53
N ASP A 193 8.97 -15.81 20.95
CA ASP A 193 8.25 -16.94 20.35
C ASP A 193 7.82 -17.97 21.41
N ALA A 194 7.21 -19.07 20.95
CA ALA A 194 6.79 -20.17 21.81
C ALA A 194 8.02 -20.92 22.37
N GLU A 195 9.04 -21.07 21.52
CA GLU A 195 10.33 -21.73 21.67
C GLU A 195 11.34 -20.96 22.55
N GLY A 196 10.90 -19.95 23.30
CA GLY A 196 11.76 -19.30 24.29
C GLY A 196 12.57 -18.11 23.79
N ASN A 197 12.87 -18.06 22.49
CA ASN A 197 13.73 -17.06 21.85
C ASN A 197 13.12 -15.67 21.93
N LYS A 198 13.98 -14.64 21.88
CA LYS A 198 13.61 -13.24 22.07
C LYS A 198 14.27 -12.37 21.01
N ALA A 199 13.48 -11.61 20.27
CA ALA A 199 13.97 -10.50 19.47
C ALA A 199 13.55 -9.17 20.11
N LYS A 200 14.47 -8.20 20.15
CA LYS A 200 14.16 -6.78 20.40
C LYS A 200 14.61 -5.98 19.19
N MET A 201 13.70 -5.30 18.51
CA MET A 201 14.02 -4.22 17.57
C MET A 201 13.98 -2.89 18.33
N ASP A 202 15.00 -2.05 18.15
CA ASP A 202 15.02 -0.66 18.65
C ASP A 202 14.20 0.25 17.73
N GLY A 203 13.36 1.10 18.32
CA GLY A 203 12.56 2.07 17.58
C GLY A 203 13.38 3.24 17.01
N ASP A 204 14.43 3.64 17.73
CA ASP A 204 15.23 4.83 17.41
C ASP A 204 16.27 4.60 16.31
N ASP A 205 17.01 3.49 16.37
CA ASP A 205 18.16 3.20 15.50
C ASP A 205 18.01 1.94 14.63
N GLY A 206 16.89 1.23 14.73
CA GLY A 206 16.61 0.00 13.99
C GLY A 206 17.42 -1.23 14.44
N THR A 207 18.32 -1.11 15.42
CA THR A 207 19.18 -2.21 15.89
C THR A 207 18.33 -3.39 16.36
N MET A 208 18.59 -4.58 15.81
CA MET A 208 17.94 -5.81 16.24
C MET A 208 18.84 -6.59 17.21
N LYS A 209 18.30 -6.97 18.36
CA LYS A 209 18.96 -7.77 19.40
C LYS A 209 18.22 -9.10 19.51
N VAL A 210 18.81 -10.16 18.98
CA VAL A 210 18.25 -11.52 19.02
C VAL A 210 18.96 -12.31 20.10
N LYS A 211 18.19 -12.99 20.97
CA LYS A 211 18.70 -13.96 21.92
C LYS A 211 17.89 -15.26 21.76
N PRO A 212 18.46 -16.35 21.23
CA PRO A 212 17.82 -17.66 21.28
C PRO A 212 17.69 -18.15 22.74
N GLU A 213 16.84 -19.15 22.97
CA GLU A 213 16.70 -19.78 24.29
C GLU A 213 18.02 -20.38 24.77
N GLU A 214 18.66 -21.19 23.91
CA GLU A 214 19.97 -21.81 24.15
C GLU A 214 21.10 -21.08 23.40
N GLY A 215 21.34 -19.81 23.72
CA GLY A 215 22.52 -19.12 23.21
C GLY A 215 22.72 -17.68 23.65
N ASP A 216 23.82 -17.12 23.16
CA ASP A 216 24.23 -15.75 23.44
C ASP A 216 23.43 -14.72 22.63
N LYS A 217 23.43 -13.49 23.15
CA LYS A 217 22.69 -12.37 22.57
C LYS A 217 23.48 -11.78 21.39
N THR A 218 23.02 -12.04 20.17
CA THR A 218 23.51 -11.40 18.95
C THR A 218 22.92 -9.99 18.80
N VAL A 219 23.74 -9.05 18.34
CA VAL A 219 23.32 -7.69 17.98
C VAL A 219 23.57 -7.50 16.49
N ILE A 220 22.52 -7.16 15.76
CA ILE A 220 22.51 -6.87 14.33
C ILE A 220 22.19 -5.37 14.20
N LYS A 221 23.05 -4.65 13.49
CA LYS A 221 22.88 -3.24 13.13
C LYS A 221 22.75 -3.13 11.63
#